data_AF-A0A495YX64-F1
#
_entry.id   AF-A0A495YX64-F1
#
_cell.length_a   1.000
_cell.length_b   1.000
_cell.length_c   1.000
_cell.angle_alpha   90.00
_cell.angle_beta   90.00
_cell.angle_gamma   90.00
#
_symmetry.space_group_name_H-M   'P 1'
#
loop_
_entity.id
_entity.type
_entity.pdbx_description
1 polymer ?
#
loop_
_entity_poly.entity_id
_entity_poly.type
_entity_poly.pdbx_seq_one_letter_code
_entity_poly.pdbx_strand_id
1 'polypeptide(L)'
;MKTFLIFCLAVLLIGCGLKSVPHSQNTNASEPNEAALSHYNWGLTNAKQGDFAQAVTEFKLAIQNEPGWAIPYFNLGAVYGNMGDLEQAIRAWERATQLDVDFAKAHYNLAVAYSLRADGSQVTDIEKSIASLREAIRIDKAALAAAKTEPAFDKIRDLPQYKALIQTSEPKQ
;
A
#
# COMPACT_ATOMS: atom_id res chain seq x y z
N MET A 1 35.96 0.57 2.06
CA MET A 1 34.92 0.71 3.12
C MET A 1 33.85 1.66 2.62
N LYS A 2 32.80 1.13 1.98
CA LYS A 2 31.67 1.92 1.44
C LYS A 2 30.53 1.87 2.46
N THR A 3 30.50 2.85 3.36
CA THR A 3 29.43 3.04 4.34
C THR A 3 28.27 3.79 3.67
N PHE A 4 27.59 3.16 2.71
CA PHE A 4 26.50 3.80 1.93
C PHE A 4 25.25 2.92 1.77
N LEU A 5 24.99 1.99 2.69
CA LEU A 5 23.89 1.02 2.51
C LEU A 5 22.88 0.93 3.66
N ILE A 6 22.69 1.97 4.47
CA ILE A 6 21.68 1.94 5.57
C ILE A 6 20.91 3.27 5.70
N PHE A 7 20.49 3.88 4.59
CA PHE A 7 19.62 5.07 4.63
C PHE A 7 18.58 5.16 3.50
N CYS A 8 18.04 4.03 3.03
CA CYS A 8 17.02 4.02 1.96
C CYS A 8 15.72 3.28 2.30
N LEU A 9 15.36 3.15 3.58
CA LEU A 9 14.08 2.52 3.96
C LEU A 9 13.24 3.30 4.96
N ALA A 10 13.60 4.54 5.29
CA ALA A 10 12.95 5.32 6.35
C ALA A 10 12.27 6.61 5.89
N VAL A 11 12.00 6.79 4.59
CA VAL A 11 11.31 7.99 4.09
C VAL A 11 10.14 7.59 3.20
N LEU A 12 8.96 7.48 3.84
CA LEU A 12 7.63 7.92 3.37
C LEU A 12 6.53 7.06 3.99
N LEU A 13 6.29 7.14 5.30
CA LEU A 13 4.97 6.86 5.87
C LEU A 13 4.77 7.45 7.29
N ILE A 14 5.66 8.32 7.77
CA ILE A 14 5.45 9.03 9.05
C ILE A 14 5.80 10.50 8.84
N GLY A 15 4.78 11.35 8.70
CA GLY A 15 4.98 12.79 8.77
C GLY A 15 4.17 13.66 7.81
N CYS A 16 2.84 13.62 7.91
CA CYS A 16 2.02 14.83 8.00
C CYS A 16 0.59 14.40 8.37
N GLY A 17 -0.08 15.15 9.23
CA GLY A 17 -1.30 14.73 9.91
C GLY A 17 -2.32 14.01 9.02
N LEU A 18 -2.62 12.75 9.35
CA LEU A 18 -3.86 12.13 8.95
C LEU A 18 -5.00 12.86 9.68
N LYS A 19 -5.41 14.02 9.13
CA LYS A 19 -6.86 14.22 8.94
C LYS A 19 -7.34 12.90 8.35
N SER A 20 -8.27 12.24 9.02
CA SER A 20 -8.86 10.97 8.61
C SER A 20 -9.29 11.09 7.15
N VAL A 21 -8.41 10.73 6.22
CA VAL A 21 -8.75 10.67 4.81
C VAL A 21 -9.76 9.52 4.75
N PRO A 22 -11.01 9.80 4.38
CA PRO A 22 -12.04 8.78 4.43
C PRO A 22 -11.58 7.59 3.58
N HIS A 23 -11.66 6.40 4.16
CA HIS A 23 -11.61 5.16 3.41
C HIS A 23 -12.75 5.18 2.40
N SER A 24 -12.56 4.53 1.25
CA SER A 24 -13.62 4.35 0.25
C SER A 24 -14.90 3.87 0.93
N GLN A 25 -16.01 4.55 0.67
CA GLN A 25 -17.34 4.24 1.20
C GLN A 25 -17.99 3.10 0.40
N ASN A 26 -17.25 2.09 -0.06
CA ASN A 26 -17.88 0.98 -0.77
C ASN A 26 -18.58 0.05 0.24
N THR A 27 -19.82 0.42 0.54
CA THR A 27 -20.67 0.06 1.70
C THR A 27 -21.27 -1.36 1.67
N ASN A 28 -20.59 -2.35 1.07
CA ASN A 28 -21.07 -3.74 1.13
C ASN A 28 -20.42 -4.55 2.28
N ALA A 29 -19.44 -3.98 2.98
CA ALA A 29 -18.90 -4.59 4.19
C ALA A 29 -19.84 -4.35 5.36
N SER A 30 -20.20 -5.41 6.09
CA SER A 30 -20.84 -5.29 7.40
C SER A 30 -20.03 -4.36 8.30
N GLU A 31 -20.70 -3.54 9.09
CA GLU A 31 -20.01 -2.72 10.09
C GLU A 31 -19.12 -3.62 10.96
N PRO A 32 -17.85 -3.25 11.19
CA PRO A 32 -16.96 -4.08 11.98
C PRO A 32 -17.52 -4.18 13.39
N ASN A 33 -17.52 -5.39 13.95
CA ASN A 33 -17.93 -5.56 15.33
C ASN A 33 -17.02 -4.78 16.29
N GLU A 34 -17.52 -4.53 17.51
CA GLU A 34 -16.85 -3.71 18.50
C GLU A 34 -15.43 -4.19 18.85
N ALA A 35 -15.24 -5.51 18.94
CA ALA A 35 -13.93 -6.10 19.22
C ALA A 35 -12.93 -5.81 18.08
N ALA A 36 -13.36 -5.99 16.82
CA ALA A 36 -12.54 -5.65 15.67
C ALA A 36 -12.15 -4.17 15.66
N LEU A 37 -13.11 -3.27 15.90
CA LEU A 37 -12.87 -1.83 15.94
C LEU A 37 -11.90 -1.44 17.08
N SER A 38 -12.06 -2.03 18.26
CA SER A 38 -11.18 -1.81 19.41
C SER A 38 -9.74 -2.18 19.05
N HIS A 39 -9.50 -3.42 18.62
CA HIS A 39 -8.18 -3.90 18.22
C HIS A 39 -7.58 -3.04 17.09
N TYR A 40 -8.38 -2.63 16.10
CA TYR A 40 -7.90 -1.74 15.05
C TYR A 40 -7.39 -0.39 15.60
N ASN A 41 -8.11 0.22 16.55
CA ASN A 41 -7.71 1.47 17.16
C ASN A 41 -6.42 1.32 18.00
N TRP A 42 -6.27 0.20 18.70
CA TRP A 42 -5.01 -0.15 19.38
C TRP A 42 -3.87 -0.32 18.38
N GLY A 43 -4.10 -1.00 17.26
CA GLY A 43 -3.12 -1.17 16.19
C GLY A 43 -2.66 0.18 15.62
N LEU A 44 -3.59 1.10 15.35
CA LEU A 44 -3.26 2.46 14.92
C LEU A 44 -2.44 3.23 15.96
N THR A 45 -2.75 3.06 17.24
CA THR A 45 -2.05 3.75 18.34
C THR A 45 -0.61 3.27 18.45
N ASN A 46 -0.40 1.96 18.46
CA ASN A 46 0.93 1.36 18.50
C ASN A 46 1.75 1.70 17.26
N ALA A 47 1.14 1.67 16.06
CA ALA A 47 1.81 2.06 14.82
C ALA A 47 2.29 3.52 14.85
N LYS A 48 1.48 4.44 15.38
CA LYS A 48 1.86 5.86 15.55
C LYS A 48 3.00 6.05 16.55
N GLN A 49 3.09 5.18 17.56
CA GLN A 49 4.16 5.19 18.56
C GLN A 49 5.44 4.49 18.06
N GLY A 50 5.40 3.83 16.89
CA GLY A 50 6.51 3.06 16.34
C GLY A 50 6.62 1.64 16.94
N ASP A 51 5.70 1.23 17.80
CA ASP A 51 5.60 -0.16 18.27
C ASP A 51 4.94 -1.02 17.19
N PHE A 52 5.72 -1.35 16.16
CA PHE A 52 5.23 -2.11 15.02
C PHE A 52 4.89 -3.56 15.39
N ALA A 53 5.57 -4.14 16.39
CA ALA A 53 5.27 -5.50 16.84
C ALA A 53 3.87 -5.58 17.46
N GLN A 54 3.53 -4.65 18.35
CA GLN A 54 2.20 -4.60 18.92
C GLN A 54 1.16 -4.19 17.87
N ALA A 55 1.48 -3.26 16.98
CA ALA A 55 0.57 -2.88 15.89
C ALA A 55 0.19 -4.07 14.99
N VAL A 56 1.15 -4.91 14.62
CA VAL A 56 0.90 -6.15 13.87
C VAL A 56 -0.05 -7.08 14.62
N THR A 57 0.18 -7.28 15.92
CA THR A 57 -0.65 -8.14 16.76
C THR A 57 -2.09 -7.64 16.78
N GLU A 58 -2.29 -6.35 17.06
CA GLU A 58 -3.61 -5.73 17.15
C GLU A 58 -4.35 -5.74 15.81
N PHE A 59 -3.68 -5.43 14.69
CA PHE A 59 -4.33 -5.54 13.38
C PHE A 59 -4.70 -6.97 13.02
N LYS A 60 -3.91 -7.98 13.41
CA LYS A 60 -4.28 -9.39 13.24
C LYS A 60 -5.50 -9.78 14.07
N LEU A 61 -5.61 -9.28 15.30
CA LEU A 61 -6.80 -9.50 16.13
C LEU A 61 -8.04 -8.81 15.53
N ALA A 62 -7.90 -7.60 14.98
CA ALA A 62 -8.98 -6.93 14.26
C ALA A 62 -9.46 -7.77 13.05
N ILE A 63 -8.51 -8.31 12.28
CA ILE A 63 -8.77 -9.19 11.14
C ILE A 63 -9.46 -10.50 11.58
N GLN A 64 -9.05 -11.08 12.70
CA GLN A 64 -9.66 -12.32 13.22
C GLN A 64 -11.12 -12.10 13.61
N ASN A 65 -11.43 -10.94 14.21
CA ASN A 65 -12.79 -10.59 14.60
C ASN A 65 -13.65 -10.19 13.39
N GLU A 66 -13.08 -9.56 12.37
CA GLU A 66 -13.80 -9.17 11.15
C GLU A 66 -12.95 -9.40 9.87
N PRO A 67 -12.95 -10.62 9.30
CA PRO A 67 -12.10 -10.96 8.14
C PRO A 67 -12.50 -10.27 6.83
N GLY A 68 -13.70 -9.69 6.77
CA GLY A 68 -14.21 -8.92 5.63
C GLY A 68 -13.74 -7.46 5.63
N TRP A 69 -13.08 -6.99 6.68
CA TRP A 69 -12.72 -5.59 6.83
C TRP A 69 -11.36 -5.29 6.17
N ALA A 70 -11.40 -4.64 5.02
CA ALA A 70 -10.19 -4.32 4.23
C ALA A 70 -9.18 -3.41 4.96
N ILE A 71 -9.67 -2.54 5.85
CA ILE A 71 -8.86 -1.46 6.45
C ILE A 71 -7.72 -1.99 7.36
N PRO A 72 -7.96 -2.96 8.27
CA PRO A 72 -6.89 -3.62 9.01
C PRO A 72 -5.82 -4.26 8.12
N TYR A 73 -6.20 -4.92 7.02
CA TYR A 73 -5.24 -5.49 6.08
C TYR A 73 -4.36 -4.40 5.43
N PHE A 74 -4.96 -3.27 5.03
CA PHE A 74 -4.19 -2.16 4.48
C PHE A 74 -3.16 -1.60 5.47
N ASN A 75 -3.57 -1.35 6.71
CA ASN A 75 -2.68 -0.82 7.74
C ASN A 75 -1.63 -1.84 8.19
N LEU A 76 -1.98 -3.12 8.25
CA LEU A 76 -1.03 -4.20 8.50
C LEU A 76 0.05 -4.23 7.40
N GLY A 77 -0.33 -4.05 6.13
CA GLY A 77 0.62 -3.95 5.03
C GLY A 77 1.56 -2.75 5.17
N ALA A 78 1.04 -1.58 5.57
CA ALA A 78 1.83 -0.40 5.83
C ALA A 78 2.85 -0.60 6.98
N VAL A 79 2.45 -1.27 8.06
CA VAL A 79 3.35 -1.60 9.16
C VAL A 79 4.44 -2.56 8.70
N TYR A 80 4.10 -3.62 7.97
CA TYR A 80 5.10 -4.53 7.41
C TYR A 80 6.08 -3.84 6.45
N GLY A 81 5.58 -2.94 5.60
CA GLY A 81 6.41 -2.12 4.72
C GLY A 81 7.40 -1.25 5.48
N ASN A 82 6.97 -0.62 6.57
CA ASN A 82 7.84 0.18 7.45
C ASN A 82 8.89 -0.68 8.18
N MET A 83 8.59 -1.95 8.44
CA MET A 83 9.53 -2.92 8.98
C MET A 83 10.49 -3.48 7.92
N GLY A 84 10.29 -3.17 6.64
CA GLY A 84 11.03 -3.73 5.50
C GLY A 84 10.60 -5.14 5.10
N ASP A 85 9.54 -5.69 5.70
CA ASP A 85 8.96 -6.99 5.33
C ASP A 85 8.01 -6.82 4.14
N LEU A 86 8.62 -6.65 2.97
CA LEU A 86 7.90 -6.36 1.73
C LEU A 86 6.98 -7.51 1.30
N GLU A 87 7.33 -8.76 1.61
CA GLU A 87 6.51 -9.92 1.28
C GLU A 87 5.20 -9.95 2.06
N GLN A 88 5.28 -9.75 3.38
CA GLN A 88 4.07 -9.66 4.21
C GLN A 88 3.24 -8.42 3.87
N ALA A 89 3.89 -7.31 3.51
CA ALA A 89 3.20 -6.10 3.07
C ALA A 89 2.36 -6.34 1.81
N ILE A 90 2.95 -6.99 0.80
CA ILE A 90 2.25 -7.38 -0.44
C ILE A 90 1.05 -8.29 -0.13
N ARG A 91 1.22 -9.34 0.68
CA ARG A 91 0.12 -10.24 1.03
C ARG A 91 -1.04 -9.50 1.70
N ALA A 92 -0.74 -8.57 2.59
CA ALA A 92 -1.76 -7.80 3.30
C ALA A 92 -2.49 -6.82 2.36
N TRP A 93 -1.77 -6.10 1.50
CA TRP A 93 -2.40 -5.19 0.54
C TRP A 93 -3.17 -5.93 -0.56
N GLU A 94 -2.69 -7.09 -1.05
CA GLU A 94 -3.45 -7.96 -1.97
C GLU A 94 -4.79 -8.35 -1.34
N ARG A 95 -4.81 -8.68 -0.05
CA ARG A 95 -6.06 -8.99 0.63
C ARG A 95 -6.96 -7.76 0.78
N ALA A 96 -6.40 -6.59 1.04
CA ALA A 96 -7.16 -5.35 1.10
C ALA A 96 -7.83 -5.01 -0.24
N THR A 97 -7.13 -5.18 -1.37
CA THR A 97 -7.70 -4.91 -2.71
C THR A 97 -8.68 -5.98 -3.18
N GLN A 98 -8.58 -7.21 -2.68
CA GLN A 98 -9.60 -8.25 -2.90
C GLN A 98 -10.90 -7.96 -2.15
N LEU A 99 -10.81 -7.40 -0.95
CA LEU A 99 -11.97 -7.06 -0.12
C LEU A 99 -12.62 -5.74 -0.54
N ASP A 100 -11.80 -4.75 -0.93
CA ASP A 100 -12.25 -3.47 -1.49
C ASP A 100 -11.48 -3.20 -2.79
N VAL A 101 -12.14 -3.52 -3.90
CA VAL A 101 -11.57 -3.36 -5.26
C VAL A 101 -11.30 -1.90 -5.62
N ASP A 102 -11.95 -0.94 -4.95
CA ASP A 102 -11.77 0.49 -5.17
C ASP A 102 -10.86 1.14 -4.11
N PHE A 103 -10.06 0.34 -3.40
CA PHE A 103 -9.08 0.86 -2.43
C PHE A 103 -7.83 1.38 -3.15
N ALA A 104 -7.92 2.58 -3.74
CA ALA A 104 -6.85 3.22 -4.53
C ALA A 104 -5.47 3.20 -3.84
N LYS A 105 -5.41 3.50 -2.53
CA LYS A 105 -4.15 3.51 -1.76
C LYS A 105 -3.53 2.12 -1.63
N ALA A 106 -4.34 1.07 -1.45
CA ALA A 106 -3.84 -0.28 -1.37
C ALA A 106 -3.27 -0.74 -2.71
N HIS A 107 -3.95 -0.43 -3.82
CA HIS A 107 -3.44 -0.65 -5.18
C HIS A 107 -2.13 0.11 -5.44
N TYR A 108 -2.04 1.37 -5.01
CA TYR A 108 -0.81 2.16 -5.17
C TYR A 108 0.36 1.56 -4.35
N ASN A 109 0.10 1.18 -3.10
CA ASN A 109 1.12 0.55 -2.26
C ASN A 109 1.58 -0.81 -2.81
N LEU A 110 0.67 -1.61 -3.38
CA LEU A 110 1.04 -2.82 -4.12
C LEU A 110 1.95 -2.50 -5.30
N ALA A 111 1.62 -1.48 -6.09
CA ALA A 111 2.43 -1.09 -7.23
C ALA A 111 3.86 -0.76 -6.81
N VAL A 112 4.00 0.08 -5.78
CA VAL A 112 5.28 0.43 -5.17
C VAL A 112 6.01 -0.81 -4.69
N ALA A 113 5.32 -1.69 -3.97
CA ALA A 113 5.92 -2.86 -3.37
C ALA A 113 6.45 -3.87 -4.39
N TYR A 114 5.67 -4.18 -5.43
CA TYR A 114 6.13 -5.04 -6.51
C TYR A 114 7.28 -4.40 -7.29
N SER A 115 7.28 -3.08 -7.48
CA SER A 115 8.39 -2.38 -8.16
C SER A 115 9.69 -2.44 -7.34
N LEU A 116 9.60 -2.32 -6.01
CA LEU A 116 10.76 -2.46 -5.12
C LEU A 116 11.27 -3.90 -5.06
N ARG A 117 10.37 -4.89 -5.03
CA ARG A 117 10.70 -6.32 -5.02
C ARG A 117 11.27 -6.79 -6.36
N ALA A 118 10.85 -6.16 -7.46
CA ALA A 118 11.48 -6.34 -8.75
C ALA A 118 12.95 -5.89 -8.64
N ASP A 119 13.82 -6.86 -8.48
CA ASP A 119 15.26 -6.71 -8.66
C ASP A 119 15.65 -6.36 -10.12
N GLY A 120 14.67 -6.31 -11.03
CA GLY A 120 14.82 -6.09 -12.47
C GLY A 120 14.74 -7.39 -13.28
N SER A 121 14.67 -8.56 -12.63
CA SER A 121 14.74 -9.87 -13.28
C SER A 121 13.38 -10.58 -13.37
N GLN A 122 12.47 -10.31 -12.44
CA GLN A 122 11.18 -10.99 -12.36
C GLN A 122 10.11 -10.22 -13.15
N VAL A 123 9.86 -10.64 -14.39
CA VAL A 123 8.83 -10.07 -15.28
C VAL A 123 7.45 -9.99 -14.58
N THR A 124 7.11 -11.02 -13.79
CA THR A 124 5.85 -11.10 -13.04
C THR A 124 5.63 -9.92 -12.08
N ASP A 125 6.67 -9.46 -11.37
CA ASP A 125 6.53 -8.36 -10.42
C ASP A 125 6.38 -7.02 -11.14
N ILE A 126 7.06 -6.84 -12.27
CA ILE A 126 6.88 -5.65 -13.11
C ILE A 126 5.45 -5.57 -13.64
N GLU A 127 4.91 -6.69 -14.14
CA GLU A 127 3.53 -6.77 -14.61
C GLU A 127 2.52 -6.47 -13.50
N LYS A 128 2.70 -7.07 -12.32
CA LYS A 128 1.85 -6.81 -11.14
C LYS A 128 1.95 -5.37 -10.66
N SER A 129 3.14 -4.77 -10.71
CA SER A 129 3.33 -3.35 -10.37
C SER A 129 2.52 -2.44 -11.28
N ILE A 130 2.66 -2.61 -12.59
CA ILE A 130 1.97 -1.81 -13.60
C ILE A 130 0.45 -2.02 -13.56
N ALA A 131 0.00 -3.26 -13.35
CA ALA A 131 -1.42 -3.57 -13.20
C ALA A 131 -2.03 -2.89 -11.96
N SER A 132 -1.36 -2.99 -10.81
CA SER A 132 -1.83 -2.35 -9.57
C SER A 132 -1.83 -0.83 -9.70
N LEU A 133 -0.80 -0.26 -10.35
CA LEU A 133 -0.74 1.19 -10.59
C LEU A 133 -1.86 1.67 -11.50
N ARG A 134 -2.21 0.89 -12.53
CA ARG A 134 -3.34 1.18 -13.42
C ARG A 134 -4.65 1.27 -12.64
N GLU A 135 -4.91 0.32 -11.74
CA GLU A 135 -6.11 0.37 -10.90
C GLU A 135 -6.09 1.58 -9.97
N ALA A 136 -4.95 1.87 -9.34
CA ALA A 136 -4.81 3.06 -8.50
C ALA A 136 -5.16 4.35 -9.27
N ILE A 137 -4.64 4.51 -10.50
CA ILE A 137 -4.91 5.68 -11.35
C ILE A 137 -6.38 5.71 -11.84
N ARG A 138 -6.95 4.54 -12.16
CA ARG A 138 -8.36 4.42 -12.57
C ARG A 138 -9.29 4.94 -11.48
N ILE A 139 -9.02 4.57 -10.22
CA ILE A 139 -9.84 4.93 -9.06
C ILE A 139 -9.55 6.37 -8.63
N ASP A 140 -8.27 6.72 -8.46
CA ASP A 140 -7.82 8.06 -8.06
C ASP A 140 -6.73 8.56 -9.00
N LYS A 141 -7.12 9.48 -9.89
CA LYS A 141 -6.21 10.09 -10.87
C LYS A 141 -5.03 10.82 -10.23
N ALA A 142 -5.10 11.20 -8.96
CA ALA A 142 -3.96 11.81 -8.27
C ALA A 142 -2.75 10.84 -8.18
N ALA A 143 -2.99 9.53 -8.20
CA ALA A 143 -1.94 8.51 -8.24
C ALA A 143 -1.00 8.67 -9.45
N LEU A 144 -1.48 9.23 -10.57
CA LEU A 144 -0.65 9.47 -11.76
C LEU A 144 0.48 10.47 -11.48
N ALA A 145 0.18 11.54 -10.73
CA ALA A 145 1.19 12.55 -10.40
C ALA A 145 2.28 11.95 -9.51
N ALA A 146 1.88 11.18 -8.48
CA ALA A 146 2.81 10.50 -7.59
C ALA A 146 3.69 9.49 -8.35
N ALA A 147 3.11 8.69 -9.24
CA ALA A 147 3.84 7.68 -10.01
C ALA A 147 4.93 8.25 -10.93
N LYS A 148 4.79 9.49 -11.41
CA LYS A 148 5.82 10.13 -12.24
C LYS A 148 7.10 10.43 -11.46
N THR A 149 6.99 10.66 -10.15
CA THR A 149 8.10 11.14 -9.31
C THR A 149 8.54 10.14 -8.24
N GLU A 150 7.74 9.11 -7.96
CA GLU A 150 8.01 8.12 -6.92
C GLU A 150 9.26 7.27 -7.25
N PRO A 151 10.32 7.34 -6.41
CA PRO A 151 11.58 6.62 -6.64
C PRO A 151 11.42 5.10 -6.76
N ALA A 152 10.42 4.52 -6.10
CA ALA A 152 10.17 3.08 -6.20
C ALA A 152 9.98 2.59 -7.65
N PHE A 153 9.53 3.47 -8.55
CA PHE A 153 9.33 3.15 -9.96
C PHE A 153 10.55 3.39 -10.84
N ASP A 154 11.68 3.90 -10.32
CA ASP A 154 12.86 4.25 -11.12
C ASP A 154 13.32 3.10 -12.04
N LYS A 155 13.30 1.86 -11.54
CA LYS A 155 13.71 0.66 -12.28
C LYS A 155 12.76 0.28 -13.42
N ILE A 156 11.48 0.64 -13.32
CA ILE A 156 10.46 0.25 -14.30
C ILE A 156 10.00 1.44 -15.17
N ARG A 157 10.35 2.67 -14.80
CA ARG A 157 9.86 3.91 -15.43
C ARG A 157 10.22 3.98 -16.91
N ASP A 158 11.37 3.43 -17.29
CA ASP A 158 11.84 3.45 -18.67
C ASP A 158 11.24 2.37 -19.56
N LEU A 159 10.53 1.40 -18.99
CA LEU A 159 9.93 0.29 -19.75
C LEU A 159 8.77 0.79 -20.62
N PRO A 160 8.61 0.26 -21.86
CA PRO A 160 7.57 0.71 -22.79
C PRO A 160 6.16 0.66 -22.20
N GLN A 161 5.86 -0.41 -21.49
CA GLN A 161 4.61 -0.65 -20.76
C GLN A 161 4.32 0.39 -19.67
N TYR A 162 5.33 0.86 -18.94
CA TYR A 162 5.15 1.92 -17.95
C TYR A 162 4.88 3.26 -18.63
N LYS A 163 5.68 3.62 -19.65
CA LYS A 163 5.48 4.85 -20.43
C LYS A 163 4.10 4.90 -21.08
N ALA A 164 3.64 3.77 -21.63
CA ALA A 164 2.31 3.65 -22.21
C ALA A 164 1.20 3.87 -21.16
N LEU A 165 1.34 3.30 -19.95
CA LEU A 165 0.40 3.55 -18.85
C LEU A 165 0.32 5.04 -18.52
N ILE A 166 1.46 5.71 -18.37
CA ILE A 166 1.51 7.14 -18.04
C ILE A 166 0.85 7.97 -19.14
N GLN A 167 1.24 7.77 -20.40
CA GLN A 167 0.73 8.52 -21.55
C GLN A 167 -0.78 8.35 -21.73
N THR A 168 -1.30 7.13 -21.58
CA THR A 168 -2.74 6.85 -21.75
C THR A 168 -3.60 7.34 -20.59
N SER A 169 -2.97 7.61 -19.44
CA SER A 169 -3.63 8.13 -18.24
C SER A 169 -3.66 9.66 -18.17
N GLU A 170 -2.90 10.35 -19.02
CA GLU A 170 -2.92 11.80 -19.10
C GLU A 170 -4.24 12.31 -19.74
N PRO A 171 -4.77 13.45 -19.26
CA PRO A 171 -5.91 14.07 -19.93
C PRO A 171 -5.52 14.44 -21.36
N LYS A 172 -6.37 14.09 -22.33
CA LYS A 172 -6.20 14.56 -23.71
C LYS A 172 -6.26 16.08 -23.71
N GLN A 173 -5.20 16.72 -24.23
CA GLN A 173 -5.16 18.16 -24.47
C GLN A 173 -6.26 18.60 -25.44
#